data_AF-A0A2E1IXY0-F1
#
_entry.id   AF-A0A2E1IXY0-F1
#
_cell.length_a   1.000
_cell.length_b   1.000
_cell.length_c   1.000
_cell.angle_alpha   90.00
_cell.angle_beta   90.00
_cell.angle_gamma   90.00
#
_symmetry.space_group_name_H-M   'P 1'
#
loop_
_entity.id
_entity.type
_entity.pdbx_description
1 polymer ?
#
loop_
_entity_poly.entity_id
_entity_poly.type
_entity_poly.pdbx_seq_one_letter_code
_entity_poly.pdbx_strand_id
1 'polypeptide(L)'
;MLNDELECFKEIHASSKLIADDLNEATNDVLVNLLVEREKRIKTIQLIENERKSLEISENKLKSNYASIYSQIKEVLLQIVQIDAKLMDIVSAKKDSILDELKEIDNVKKMRDKTQFNEAKIIDVRQS
;
A
#
# COMPACT_ATOMS: atom_id res chain seq x y z
N MET A 1 28.54 1.97 -3.11
CA MET A 1 27.77 1.34 -2.02
C MET A 1 26.81 2.33 -1.36
N LEU A 2 27.26 3.33 -0.58
CA LEU A 2 26.32 4.27 0.08
C LEU A 2 25.50 5.14 -0.89
N ASN A 3 26.08 5.55 -2.02
CA ASN A 3 25.32 6.26 -3.06
C ASN A 3 24.27 5.35 -3.73
N ASP A 4 24.58 4.07 -3.90
CA ASP A 4 23.65 3.09 -4.50
C ASP A 4 22.49 2.82 -3.53
N GLU A 5 22.78 2.78 -2.22
CA GLU A 5 21.77 2.73 -1.16
C GLU A 5 20.87 3.97 -1.18
N LEU A 6 21.47 5.18 -1.26
CA LEU A 6 20.72 6.43 -1.41
C LEU A 6 19.83 6.44 -2.66
N GLU A 7 20.32 5.91 -3.78
CA GLU A 7 19.54 5.82 -5.02
C GLU A 7 18.33 4.91 -4.85
N CYS A 8 18.48 3.76 -4.18
CA CYS A 8 17.35 2.89 -3.85
C CYS A 8 16.28 3.63 -3.02
N PHE A 9 16.69 4.44 -2.04
CA PHE A 9 15.75 5.27 -1.27
C PHE A 9 15.07 6.32 -2.14
N LYS A 10 15.79 6.97 -3.06
CA LYS A 10 15.20 7.95 -3.99
C LYS A 10 14.19 7.33 -4.94
N GLU A 11 14.46 6.13 -5.45
CA GLU A 11 13.53 5.40 -6.32
C GLU A 11 12.26 4.97 -5.57
N ILE A 12 12.40 4.52 -4.32
CA ILE A 12 11.24 4.26 -3.44
C ILE A 12 10.45 5.55 -3.28
N HIS A 13 11.09 6.67 -2.91
CA HIS A 13 10.41 7.94 -2.75
C HIS A 13 9.71 8.40 -4.05
N ALA A 14 10.38 8.32 -5.20
CA ALA A 14 9.84 8.77 -6.48
C ALA A 14 8.61 7.97 -6.92
N SER A 15 8.68 6.63 -6.86
CA SER A 15 7.55 5.75 -7.19
C SER A 15 6.36 5.95 -6.24
N SER A 16 6.65 6.17 -4.96
CA SER A 16 5.64 6.45 -3.94
C SER A 16 4.96 7.79 -4.17
N LYS A 17 5.74 8.81 -4.51
CA LYS A 17 5.25 10.16 -4.75
C LYS A 17 4.37 10.22 -6.00
N LEU A 18 4.75 9.53 -7.07
CA LEU A 18 3.97 9.46 -8.30
C LEU A 18 2.55 8.95 -8.05
N ILE A 19 2.42 7.89 -7.26
CA ILE A 19 1.11 7.37 -6.87
C ILE A 19 0.44 8.32 -5.88
N ALA A 20 1.21 8.97 -5.02
CA ALA A 20 0.66 9.88 -4.02
C ALA A 20 0.05 11.16 -4.60
N ASP A 21 0.57 11.63 -5.73
CA ASP A 21 0.08 12.83 -6.39
C ASP A 21 -1.27 12.56 -7.12
N ASP A 22 -1.49 11.34 -7.63
CA ASP A 22 -2.73 10.89 -8.31
C ASP A 22 -3.55 9.86 -7.48
N LEU A 23 -3.51 10.00 -6.16
CA LEU A 23 -3.96 8.97 -5.19
C LEU A 23 -5.47 8.62 -5.28
N ASN A 24 -6.32 9.55 -5.72
CA ASN A 24 -7.75 9.29 -5.89
C ASN A 24 -8.04 8.31 -7.02
N GLU A 25 -7.25 8.38 -8.10
CA GLU A 25 -7.41 7.56 -9.31
C GLU A 25 -6.61 6.26 -9.25
N ALA A 26 -5.71 6.12 -8.26
CA ALA A 26 -4.92 4.92 -8.08
C ALA A 26 -5.80 3.66 -7.92
N THR A 27 -5.59 2.68 -8.79
CA THR A 27 -6.24 1.38 -8.71
C THR A 27 -5.54 0.49 -7.68
N ASN A 28 -6.23 -0.55 -7.21
CA ASN A 28 -5.63 -1.52 -6.30
C ASN A 28 -4.39 -2.21 -6.92
N ASP A 29 -4.40 -2.47 -8.22
CA ASP A 29 -3.26 -3.08 -8.92
C ASP A 29 -2.03 -2.15 -8.91
N VAL A 30 -2.24 -0.84 -9.07
CA VAL A 30 -1.16 0.15 -8.98
C VAL A 30 -0.53 0.15 -7.59
N LEU A 31 -1.35 0.07 -6.54
CA LEU A 31 -0.88 -0.01 -5.15
C LEU A 31 -0.12 -1.31 -4.87
N VAL A 32 -0.60 -2.44 -5.38
CA VAL A 32 0.09 -3.74 -5.24
C VAL A 32 1.44 -3.72 -5.98
N ASN A 33 1.48 -3.18 -7.20
CA ASN A 33 2.71 -3.05 -7.97
C ASN A 33 3.75 -2.17 -7.25
N LEU A 34 3.31 -1.08 -6.62
CA LEU A 34 4.18 -0.26 -5.78
C LEU A 34 4.84 -1.07 -4.65
N LEU A 35 4.05 -1.88 -3.93
CA LEU A 35 4.57 -2.70 -2.84
C LEU A 35 5.59 -3.72 -3.34
N VAL A 36 5.34 -4.35 -4.48
CA VAL A 36 6.28 -5.31 -5.11
C VAL A 36 7.60 -4.62 -5.47
N GLU A 37 7.55 -3.45 -6.11
CA GLU A 37 8.77 -2.71 -6.48
C GLU A 37 9.54 -2.23 -5.24
N ARG A 38 8.84 -1.77 -4.20
CA ARG A 38 9.47 -1.40 -2.92
C ARG A 38 10.16 -2.60 -2.28
N GLU A 39 9.53 -3.77 -2.27
CA GLU A 39 10.11 -4.98 -1.69
C GLU A 39 11.43 -5.35 -2.38
N LYS A 40 11.50 -5.23 -3.72
CA LYS A 40 12.73 -5.44 -4.48
C LYS A 40 13.83 -4.46 -4.05
N ARG A 41 13.50 -3.16 -3.94
CA ARG A 41 14.48 -2.13 -3.55
C ARG A 41 14.95 -2.29 -2.10
N ILE A 42 14.06 -2.69 -1.18
CA ILE A 42 14.43 -3.01 0.21
C ILE A 42 15.43 -4.18 0.24
N LYS A 43 15.20 -5.24 -0.54
CA LYS A 43 16.15 -6.35 -0.66
C LYS A 43 17.51 -5.88 -1.18
N THR A 44 17.54 -5.00 -2.17
CA THR A 44 18.78 -4.40 -2.67
C THR A 44 19.50 -3.58 -1.60
N ILE A 45 18.79 -2.76 -0.84
CA ILE A 45 19.35 -2.00 0.30
C ILE A 45 19.99 -2.94 1.32
N GLN A 46 19.29 -4.02 1.67
CA GLN A 46 19.80 -5.02 2.62
C GLN A 46 21.08 -5.72 2.11
N LEU A 47 21.15 -6.04 0.81
CA LEU A 47 22.34 -6.61 0.21
C LEU A 47 23.53 -5.64 0.29
N ILE A 48 23.32 -4.37 -0.10
CA ILE A 48 24.35 -3.32 -0.04
C ILE A 48 24.84 -3.12 1.41
N GLU A 49 23.92 -3.12 2.38
CA GLU A 49 24.26 -2.98 3.80
C GLU A 49 25.08 -4.17 4.30
N ASN A 50 24.72 -5.40 3.92
CA ASN A 50 25.43 -6.61 4.30
C ASN A 50 26.84 -6.67 3.70
N GLU A 51 26.98 -6.32 2.41
CA GLU A 51 28.28 -6.21 1.76
C GLU A 51 29.14 -5.12 2.42
N ARG A 52 28.56 -3.96 2.76
CA ARG A 52 29.29 -2.91 3.49
C ARG A 52 29.76 -3.42 4.85
N LYS A 53 28.90 -4.08 5.62
CA LYS A 53 29.24 -4.61 6.96
C LYS A 53 30.33 -5.69 6.90
N SER A 54 30.32 -6.54 5.88
CA SER A 54 31.36 -7.57 5.72
C SER A 54 32.73 -6.96 5.38
N LEU A 55 32.75 -5.85 4.64
CA LEU A 55 33.95 -5.08 4.33
C LEU A 55 34.43 -4.21 5.53
N GLU A 56 33.51 -3.64 6.30
CA GLU A 56 33.78 -2.75 7.44
C GLU A 56 34.43 -3.42 8.66
N ILE A 57 34.56 -4.75 8.70
CA ILE A 57 35.42 -5.44 9.68
C ILE A 57 36.90 -4.99 9.56
N SER A 58 37.28 -4.30 8.47
CA SER A 58 38.68 -3.98 8.16
C SER A 58 39.13 -2.52 8.25
N GLU A 59 38.30 -1.46 8.38
CA GLU A 59 38.86 -0.08 8.39
C GLU A 59 38.04 0.99 9.15
N ASN A 60 38.67 1.57 10.18
CA ASN A 60 38.19 2.69 11.01
C ASN A 60 38.26 4.08 10.33
N LYS A 61 38.42 4.16 8.99
CA LYS A 61 38.78 5.41 8.28
C LYS A 61 37.64 6.15 7.57
N LEU A 62 36.42 5.63 7.57
CA LEU A 62 35.36 6.10 6.67
C LEU A 62 34.33 7.09 7.24
N LYS A 63 34.41 7.43 8.54
CA LYS A 63 33.33 8.14 9.27
C LYS A 63 33.00 9.56 8.78
N SER A 64 33.93 10.28 8.14
CA SER A 64 33.72 11.69 7.76
C SER A 64 32.99 11.86 6.41
N ASN A 65 33.28 11.01 5.42
CA ASN A 65 32.69 11.15 4.07
C ASN A 65 31.24 10.65 3.97
N TYR A 66 30.80 9.79 4.90
CA TYR A 66 29.45 9.21 4.85
C TYR A 66 28.38 10.01 5.57
N ALA A 67 28.75 10.96 6.43
CA ALA A 67 27.80 11.74 7.21
C ALA A 67 26.78 12.48 6.32
N SER A 68 27.23 13.04 5.19
CA SER A 68 26.37 13.74 4.23
C SER A 68 25.36 12.79 3.57
N ILE A 69 25.80 11.62 3.11
CA ILE A 69 24.91 10.65 2.44
C ILE A 69 23.91 10.07 3.43
N TYR A 70 24.33 9.74 4.67
CA TYR A 70 23.40 9.31 5.72
C TYR A 70 22.35 10.38 6.05
N SER A 71 22.74 11.66 6.07
CA SER A 71 21.80 12.76 6.26
C SER A 71 20.76 12.80 5.12
N GLN A 72 21.19 12.63 3.87
CA GLN A 72 20.29 12.57 2.71
C GLN A 72 19.36 11.35 2.78
N ILE A 73 19.88 10.17 3.12
CA ILE A 73 19.06 8.96 3.33
C ILE A 73 17.98 9.22 4.39
N LYS A 74 18.36 9.84 5.51
CA LYS A 74 17.43 10.18 6.59
C LYS A 74 16.34 11.15 6.15
N GLU A 75 16.69 12.14 5.33
CA GLU A 75 15.73 13.08 4.76
C GLU A 75 14.74 12.38 3.83
N VAL A 76 15.23 11.55 2.91
CA VAL A 76 14.39 10.78 1.98
C VAL A 76 13.49 9.80 2.75
N LEU A 77 14.00 9.13 3.78
CA LEU A 77 13.22 8.27 4.67
C LEU A 77 12.05 9.02 5.32
N LEU A 78 12.28 10.24 5.81
CA LEU A 78 11.22 11.04 6.41
C LEU A 78 10.12 11.38 5.38
N GLN A 79 10.52 11.69 4.13
CA GLN A 79 9.57 11.94 3.04
C GLN A 79 8.77 10.69 2.68
N ILE A 80 9.40 9.51 2.63
CA ILE A 80 8.72 8.23 2.41
C ILE A 80 7.67 7.98 3.50
N VAL A 81 8.02 8.16 4.77
CA VAL A 81 7.08 7.97 5.90
C VAL A 81 5.87 8.90 5.80
N GLN A 82 6.08 10.15 5.38
CA GLN A 82 4.98 11.10 5.17
C GLN A 82 4.05 10.67 4.04
N ILE A 83 4.60 10.12 2.95
CA ILE A 83 3.81 9.56 1.85
C ILE A 83 3.04 8.32 2.34
N ASP A 84 3.68 7.45 3.11
CA ASP A 84 3.04 6.22 3.62
C ASP A 84 1.85 6.50 4.52
N ALA A 85 1.92 7.55 5.34
CA ALA A 85 0.77 8.00 6.12
C ALA A 85 -0.42 8.36 5.21
N LYS A 86 -0.17 9.14 4.15
CA LYS A 86 -1.22 9.53 3.17
C LYS A 86 -1.78 8.32 2.42
N LEU A 87 -0.92 7.39 2.01
CA LEU A 87 -1.33 6.15 1.36
C LEU A 87 -2.23 5.32 2.28
N MET A 88 -1.88 5.23 3.57
CA MET A 88 -2.63 4.47 4.56
C MET A 88 -4.03 5.04 4.81
N ASP A 89 -4.15 6.37 4.89
CA ASP A 89 -5.44 7.05 5.04
C ASP A 89 -6.38 6.72 3.86
N ILE A 90 -5.84 6.74 2.63
CA ILE A 90 -6.63 6.52 1.42
C ILE A 90 -6.99 5.05 1.22
N VAL A 91 -6.05 4.13 1.46
CA VAL A 91 -6.35 2.70 1.43
C VAL A 91 -7.45 2.38 2.44
N SER A 92 -7.42 3.00 3.62
CA SER A 92 -8.48 2.84 4.63
C SER A 92 -9.81 3.38 4.13
N ALA A 93 -9.85 4.58 3.57
CA ALA A 93 -11.07 5.17 3.02
C ALA A 93 -11.66 4.33 1.86
N LYS A 94 -10.82 3.85 0.94
CA LYS A 94 -11.26 2.98 -0.17
C LYS A 94 -11.81 1.65 0.34
N LYS A 95 -11.14 1.05 1.34
CA LYS A 95 -11.62 -0.18 1.99
C LYS A 95 -13.00 0.03 2.60
N ASP A 96 -13.21 1.12 3.33
CA ASP A 96 -14.49 1.39 3.98
C ASP A 96 -15.61 1.60 2.94
N SER A 97 -15.35 2.36 1.87
CA SER A 97 -16.29 2.52 0.74
C SER A 97 -16.69 1.19 0.12
N ILE A 98 -15.71 0.31 -0.18
CA ILE A 98 -15.97 -1.01 -0.75
C ILE A 98 -16.80 -1.87 0.22
N LEU A 99 -16.52 -1.81 1.52
CA LEU A 99 -17.30 -2.56 2.51
C LEU A 99 -18.74 -2.08 2.59
N ASP A 100 -18.99 -0.78 2.46
CA ASP A 100 -20.33 -0.22 2.46
C ASP A 100 -21.11 -0.62 1.20
N GLU A 101 -20.49 -0.57 0.02
CA GLU A 101 -21.09 -1.08 -1.23
C GLU A 101 -21.45 -2.58 -1.12
N LEU A 102 -20.58 -3.39 -0.52
CA LEU A 102 -20.85 -4.81 -0.30
C LEU A 102 -22.03 -5.05 0.65
N LYS A 103 -22.17 -4.24 1.72
CA LYS A 103 -23.32 -4.31 2.63
C LYS A 103 -24.62 -3.93 1.92
N GLU A 104 -24.59 -2.92 1.05
CA GLU A 104 -25.76 -2.52 0.25
C GLU A 104 -26.21 -3.66 -0.67
N ILE A 105 -25.27 -4.32 -1.36
CA ILE A 105 -25.56 -5.48 -2.21
C ILE A 105 -26.21 -6.62 -1.39
N ASP A 106 -25.68 -6.92 -0.20
CA ASP A 106 -26.25 -7.95 0.69
C ASP A 106 -27.67 -7.59 1.16
N ASN A 107 -27.91 -6.32 1.51
CA ASN A 107 -29.23 -5.82 1.90
C ASN A 107 -30.25 -5.94 0.75
N VAL A 108 -29.86 -5.59 -0.47
CA VAL A 108 -30.71 -5.74 -1.66
C VAL A 108 -31.08 -7.20 -1.90
N LYS A 109 -30.13 -8.13 -1.73
CA LYS A 109 -30.39 -9.58 -1.85
C LYS A 109 -31.40 -10.06 -0.80
N LYS A 110 -31.19 -9.70 0.48
CA LYS A 110 -32.11 -10.05 1.57
C LYS A 110 -33.53 -9.53 1.39
N MET A 111 -33.69 -8.32 0.80
CA MET A 111 -35.02 -7.78 0.49
C MET A 111 -35.72 -8.55 -0.63
N ARG A 112 -34.99 -8.98 -1.68
CA ARG A 112 -35.57 -9.78 -2.77
C ARG A 112 -36.06 -11.15 -2.26
N ASP A 113 -35.29 -11.82 -1.41
CA ASP A 113 -35.66 -13.12 -0.85
C ASP A 113 -36.92 -13.05 0.04
N LYS A 114 -37.09 -11.97 0.81
CA LYS A 114 -38.30 -11.73 1.61
C LYS A 114 -39.55 -11.50 0.77
N THR A 115 -39.40 -10.94 -0.43
CA THR A 115 -40.53 -10.58 -1.30
C THR A 115 -41.14 -11.83 -1.95
N GLN A 116 -40.33 -12.86 -2.26
CA GLN A 116 -40.81 -14.12 -2.84
C GLN A 116 -41.61 -15.00 -1.86
N PHE A 117 -41.39 -14.87 -0.54
CA PHE A 117 -42.13 -15.67 0.45
C PHE A 117 -43.56 -15.18 0.74
N ASN A 118 -43.93 -13.97 0.31
CA ASN A 118 -45.23 -13.38 0.61
C ASN A 118 -46.30 -13.57 -0.49
N GLU A 119 -45.96 -14.12 -1.66
CA GLU A 119 -46.92 -14.29 -2.78
C GLU A 119 -47.67 -15.63 -2.79
N ALA A 120 -47.38 -16.57 -1.88
CA ALA A 120 -48.05 -17.87 -1.84
C ALA A 120 -49.11 -17.97 -0.72
N LYS A 121 -50.23 -17.27 -0.87
CA LYS A 121 -51.49 -17.63 -0.19
C LYS A 121 -52.64 -17.63 -1.20
N ILE A 122 -52.65 -18.64 -2.07
CA ILE A 122 -53.81 -18.95 -2.91
C ILE A 122 -54.89 -19.52 -1.98
N ILE A 123 -56.01 -18.80 -1.85
CA ILE A 123 -57.18 -19.22 -1.09
C ILE A 123 -57.95 -20.20 -1.98
N ASP A 124 -58.04 -21.47 -1.55
CA ASP A 124 -58.85 -22.49 -2.21
C ASP A 124 -60.34 -22.26 -1.83
N VAL A 125 -61.11 -21.67 -2.75
CA VAL A 125 -62.55 -21.48 -2.58
C VAL A 125 -63.27 -22.71 -3.13
N ARG A 126 -63.67 -23.61 -2.24
CA ARG A 126 -64.58 -24.72 -2.59
C ARG A 126 -65.99 -24.16 -2.80
N GLN A 127 -66.46 -24.19 -4.05
CA GLN A 127 -67.88 -23.97 -4.35
C GLN A 127 -68.69 -25.22 -3.96
N SER A 128 -69.81 -24.96 -3.28
CA SER A 128 -70.79 -25.95 -2.79
C SER A 128 -71.62 -26.55 -3.91
#